data_AF-A0A3C1WWY6-F1
#
_entry.id   AF-A0A3C1WWY6-F1
#
_cell.length_a   1.000
_cell.length_b   1.000
_cell.length_c   1.000
_cell.angle_alpha   90.00
_cell.angle_beta   90.00
_cell.angle_gamma   90.00
#
_symmetry.space_group_name_H-M   'P 1'
#
loop_
_entity.id
_entity.type
_entity.pdbx_description
1 polymer ?
#
loop_
_entity_poly.entity_id
_entity_poly.type
_entity_poly.pdbx_seq_one_letter_code
_entity_poly.pdbx_strand_id
1 'polypeptide(L)' 'MTSIYHIGIDLGGTKIEVAVLDSQNKILFRERLLTEAHLGNEHIFNQIHTLYSKAVLSIQNKTHT' A
#
# COMPACT_ATOMS: atom_id res chain seq x y z
N MET A 1 -1.87 24.69 -0.30
CA MET A 1 -0.75 23.74 -0.45
C MET A 1 -1.35 22.40 -0.84
N THR A 2 -0.91 21.81 -1.95
CA THR A 2 -1.21 20.41 -2.27
C THR A 2 -0.55 19.54 -1.20
N SER A 3 -1.33 18.83 -0.39
CA SER A 3 -0.77 17.84 0.54
C SER A 3 -0.17 16.70 -0.29
N ILE A 4 1.15 16.54 -0.22
CA ILE A 4 1.83 15.38 -0.80
C ILE A 4 1.68 14.23 0.20
N TYR A 5 1.22 13.09 -0.30
CA TYR A 5 1.18 11.83 0.44
C TYR A 5 2.22 10.88 -0.15
N HIS A 6 2.76 10.00 0.69
CA HIS A 6 3.68 8.95 0.25
C HIS A 6 3.04 7.59 0.49
N ILE A 7 3.07 6.72 -0.51
CA ILE A 7 2.60 5.33 -0.37
C ILE A 7 3.80 4.40 -0.45
N GLY A 8 4.06 3.70 0.65
CA GLY A 8 5.08 2.65 0.70
C GLY A 8 4.45 1.27 0.66
N ILE A 9 5.00 0.36 -0.14
CA ILE A 9 4.64 -1.06 -0.16
C ILE A 9 5.89 -1.87 0.21
N ASP A 10 5.75 -2.76 1.20
CA ASP A 10 6.76 -3.72 1.60
C ASP A 10 6.31 -5.14 1.22
N LEU A 11 7.11 -5.81 0.40
CA LEU A 11 6.84 -7.16 -0.10
C LEU A 11 7.73 -8.17 0.64
N GLY A 12 7.17 -8.84 1.63
CA GLY A 12 7.78 -9.99 2.28
C GLY A 12 7.33 -11.33 1.69
N GLY A 13 8.04 -12.41 1.99
CA GLY A 13 7.66 -13.77 1.55
C GLY A 13 6.38 -14.30 2.19
N THR A 14 6.01 -13.81 3.39
CA THR A 14 4.81 -14.24 4.12
C THR A 14 3.71 -13.18 4.13
N LYS A 15 4.08 -11.90 4.15
CA LYS A 15 3.13 -10.79 4.21
C LYS A 15 3.54 -9.67 3.26
N ILE A 16 2.55 -8.96 2.76
CA ILE A 16 2.70 -7.69 2.06
C ILE A 16 2.05 -6.61 2.93
N GLU A 17 2.72 -5.49 3.12
CA GLU A 17 2.21 -4.34 3.88
C GLU A 17 2.18 -3.09 3.00
N VAL A 18 1.18 -2.24 3.19
CA VAL A 18 1.11 -0.90 2.63
C VAL A 18 0.96 0.12 3.76
N ALA A 19 1.61 1.27 3.61
CA ALA A 19 1.44 2.41 4.49
C ALA A 19 1.29 3.70 3.69
N VAL A 20 0.40 4.58 4.15
CA VAL A 20 0.28 5.95 3.67
C VAL A 20 0.80 6.91 4.71
N LEU A 21 1.70 7.80 4.29
CA LEU A 21 2.26 8.85 5.12
C LEU A 21 1.79 10.22 4.63
N ASP A 22 1.60 11.16 5.57
CA ASP A 22 1.53 12.58 5.23
C ASP A 22 2.93 13.19 4.97
N SER A 23 2.96 14.47 4.63
CA SER A 23 4.18 15.24 4.40
C SER A 23 5.11 15.35 5.62
N GLN A 24 4.63 15.00 6.81
CA GLN A 24 5.42 14.97 8.05
C GLN A 24 5.82 13.55 8.44
N ASN A 25 5.69 12.60 7.51
CA ASN A 25 5.94 11.17 7.70
C ASN A 25 5.06 10.52 8.78
N LYS A 26 3.90 11.11 9.11
CA LYS A 26 2.94 10.49 10.01
C LYS A 26 2.12 9.46 9.25
N ILE A 27 1.98 8.27 9.83
CA ILE A 27 1.14 7.20 9.27
C ILE A 27 -0.34 7.61 9.37
N LEU A 28 -1.00 7.67 8.22
CA LEU A 28 -2.43 7.92 8.09
C LEU A 28 -3.22 6.63 7.87
N PHE A 29 -2.61 5.67 7.18
CA PHE A 29 -3.20 4.37 6.87
C PHE A 29 -2.12 3.30 6.86
N ARG A 30 -2.46 2.10 7.34
CA ARG A 30 -1.60 0.92 7.25
C ARG A 30 -2.47 -0.32 7.16
N GLU A 31 -2.16 -1.20 6.21
CA GLU A 31 -2.84 -2.49 6.07
C GLU A 31 -1.84 -3.57 5.63
N ARG A 32 -2.13 -4.83 5.99
CA ARG A 32 -1.31 -5.99 5.64
C ARG A 32 -2.18 -7.14 5.16
N LEU A 33 -1.65 -7.92 4.22
CA LEU A 33 -2.22 -9.18 3.78
C LEU A 33 -1.15 -10.28 3.79
N LEU A 34 -1.58 -11.54 3.74
CA LEU A 34 -0.66 -12.64 3.45
C LEU A 34 -0.20 -12.55 1.99
N THR A 35 1.08 -12.83 1.75
CA THR A 35 1.64 -12.84 0.39
C THR A 35 1.11 -14.03 -0.41
N GLU A 36 0.87 -15.16 0.27
CA GLU A 36 0.43 -16.42 -0.32
C GLU A 36 1.28 -16.81 -1.55
N ALA A 37 2.60 -16.65 -1.43
CA ALA A 37 3.54 -16.76 -2.56
C ALA A 37 3.46 -18.11 -3.32
N HIS A 38 2.97 -19.17 -2.66
CA HIS A 38 2.74 -20.47 -3.29
C HIS A 38 1.67 -20.44 -4.39
N LEU A 39 0.83 -19.40 -4.44
CA LEU A 39 -0.18 -19.18 -5.48
C LEU A 39 0.40 -18.52 -6.76
N GLY A 40 1.70 -18.20 -6.75
CA GLY A 40 2.42 -17.70 -7.92
C GLY A 40 2.36 -16.17 -8.10
N ASN A 41 3.07 -15.69 -9.12
CA ASN A 41 3.36 -14.26 -9.29
C ASN A 41 2.11 -13.42 -9.58
N GLU A 42 1.16 -13.91 -10.36
CA GLU A 42 -0.09 -13.17 -10.64
C GLU A 42 -0.88 -12.89 -9.36
N HIS A 43 -0.96 -13.88 -8.46
CA HIS A 43 -1.60 -13.68 -7.17
C HIS A 43 -0.89 -12.59 -6.36
N ILE A 44 0.45 -12.62 -6.31
CA ILE A 44 1.24 -11.60 -5.61
C ILE A 44 0.97 -10.20 -6.18
N PHE A 45 0.95 -10.04 -7.51
CA PHE A 45 0.61 -8.76 -8.14
C PHE A 45 -0.80 -8.29 -7.79
N ASN A 46 -1.78 -9.20 -7.73
CA ASN A 46 -3.14 -8.87 -7.31
C ASN A 46 -3.22 -8.43 -5.84
N GLN A 47 -2.44 -9.04 -4.95
CA GLN A 47 -2.35 -8.63 -3.54
C GLN A 47 -1.74 -7.22 -3.42
N ILE A 48 -0.65 -6.94 -4.15
CA ILE A 48 -0.04 -5.61 -4.22
C ILE A 48 -1.04 -4.58 -4.74
N HIS A 49 -1.72 -4.86 -5.85
CA HIS A 49 -2.72 -3.97 -6.44
C HIS A 49 -3.90 -3.71 -5.50
N THR A 50 -4.35 -4.75 -4.77
CA THR A 50 -5.41 -4.64 -3.77
C THR A 50 -5.01 -3.69 -2.63
N LEU A 51 -3.82 -3.87 -2.07
CA LEU A 51 -3.30 -3.01 -1.01
C LEU A 51 -3.10 -1.57 -1.48
N TYR A 52 -2.52 -1.38 -2.66
CA TYR A 52 -2.35 -0.06 -3.28
C TYR A 52 -3.71 0.64 -3.47
N SER A 53 -4.71 -0.07 -4.01
CA SER A 53 -6.05 0.48 -4.21
C SER A 53 -6.68 0.97 -2.90
N LYS A 54 -6.55 0.19 -1.82
CA LYS A 54 -7.03 0.58 -0.48
C LYS A 54 -6.29 1.80 0.05
N ALA A 55 -4.98 1.87 -0.15
CA ALA A 55 -4.16 3.01 0.24
C ALA A 55 -4.56 4.30 -0.50
N VAL A 56 -4.77 4.24 -1.82
CA VAL A 56 -5.23 5.39 -2.62
C VAL A 56 -6.63 5.84 -2.18
N LEU A 57 -7.54 4.90 -1.92
CA LEU A 57 -8.88 5.21 -1.41
C LEU A 57 -8.83 5.87 -0.02
N SER A 58 -7.88 5.47 0.84
CA SER A 58 -7.73 6.06 2.18
C SER A 58 -7.41 7.57 2.14
N ILE A 59 -6.79 8.04 1.07
CA ILE A 59 -6.50 9.47 0.82
C ILE A 59 -7.45 10.09 -0.21
N GLN A 60 -8.59 9.45 -0.49
CA GLN A 60 -9.60 9.95 -1.43
C GLN A 60 -9.05 10.22 -2.83
N ASN A 61 -8.12 9.37 -3.32
CA ASN A 61 -7.45 9.53 -4.61
C ASN A 61 -6.67 10.85 -4.77
N LYS A 62 -6.23 11.46 -3.67
CA LYS A 62 -5.32 12.61 -3.73
C LYS A 62 -3.98 12.21 -4.33
N THR A 63 -3.31 13.19 -4.94
CA THR A 63 -1.96 13.02 -5.51
C THR A 63 -0.99 12.48 -4.47
N HIS A 64 -0.20 11.48 -4.86
CA HIS A 64 0.78 10.80 -4.02
C HIS A 64 1.95 10.31 -4.87
N THR A 65 3.03 9.90 -4.20
CA THR A 65 4.23 9.26 -4.80
C THR A 65 4.44 7.89 -4.21
#